data_AF-A0A819XAS6-F1
#
_entry.id   AF-A0A819XAS6-F1
#
_cell.length_a   1.000
_cell.length_b   1.000
_cell.length_c   1.000
_cell.angle_alpha   90.00
_cell.angle_beta   90.00
_cell.angle_gamma   90.00
#
_symmetry.space_group_name_H-M   'P 1'
#
loop_
_entity.id
_entity.type
_entity.pdbx_description
1 polymer ?
#
loop_
_entity_poly.entity_id
_entity_poly.type
_entity_poly.pdbx_seq_one_letter_code
_entity_poly.pdbx_strand_id
1 'polypeptide(L)'
;MINLEELDLHLFVYCEKRFIDGHDLKYNIINNLLRLNKFVFHIRSRLPLNDQIYLSSNDDCQPSFNSFKNNKIISCVNYFPDLKKGQCHVYSYPYQATYYTSITNNFPSGSFKSVREVSLYDERPFEHDFFMKIAKSFPFMQKLTLYNRTARKNKLDEQSKDDNRHLSITEYPYLTHLNLDDSHDDYVEQFL
;
A
#
# COMPACT_ATOMS: atom_id res chain seq x y z
N MET A 1 -14.22 27.20 -18.64
CA MET A 1 -13.62 25.88 -18.93
C MET A 1 -12.19 25.89 -18.42
N ILE A 2 -11.83 24.89 -17.61
CA ILE A 2 -10.51 24.80 -17.00
C ILE A 2 -9.52 24.25 -18.05
N ASN A 3 -8.49 25.01 -18.40
CA ASN A 3 -7.43 24.62 -19.34
C ASN A 3 -6.34 23.79 -18.63
N LEU A 4 -6.73 22.78 -17.85
CA LEU A 4 -5.75 21.97 -17.11
C LEU A 4 -5.15 20.92 -18.05
N GLU A 5 -3.84 21.01 -18.26
CA GLU A 5 -3.10 20.12 -19.15
C GLU A 5 -2.38 18.98 -18.42
N GLU A 6 -2.01 19.20 -17.16
CA GLU A 6 -1.40 18.19 -16.30
C GLU A 6 -2.14 18.11 -14.96
N LEU A 7 -2.36 16.88 -14.49
CA LEU A 7 -2.93 16.62 -13.17
C LEU A 7 -2.19 15.46 -12.51
N ASP A 8 -1.70 15.71 -11.31
CA ASP A 8 -1.24 14.68 -10.36
C ASP A 8 -2.29 14.54 -9.25
N LEU A 9 -3.04 13.44 -9.27
CA LEU A 9 -4.16 13.20 -8.37
C LEU A 9 -3.75 12.28 -7.22
N HIS A 10 -3.76 12.83 -6.01
CA HIS A 10 -3.68 12.04 -4.78
C HIS A 10 -5.05 11.95 -4.15
N LEU A 11 -5.63 10.75 -4.10
CA LEU A 11 -6.97 10.54 -3.60
C LEU A 11 -6.99 9.43 -2.54
N PHE A 12 -7.51 9.75 -1.37
CA PHE A 12 -7.86 8.76 -0.36
C PHE A 12 -9.37 8.81 -0.13
N VAL A 13 -10.06 7.69 -0.32
CA VAL A 13 -11.52 7.64 -0.28
C VAL A 13 -12.01 6.42 0.50
N TYR A 14 -13.13 6.61 1.20
CA TYR A 14 -13.94 5.53 1.75
C TYR A 14 -15.12 5.30 0.80
N CYS A 15 -15.13 4.13 0.16
CA CYS A 15 -16.20 3.70 -0.71
C CYS A 15 -17.17 2.80 0.05
N GLU A 16 -18.45 2.85 -0.31
CA GLU A 16 -19.47 1.99 0.29
C GLU A 16 -19.57 0.63 -0.39
N LYS A 17 -19.47 0.59 -1.74
CA LYS A 17 -19.85 -0.59 -2.54
C LYS A 17 -18.74 -1.24 -3.33
N ARG A 18 -17.81 -0.47 -3.90
CA ARG A 18 -16.66 -0.99 -4.67
C ARG A 18 -15.49 -0.03 -4.63
N PHE A 19 -14.28 -0.52 -4.88
CA PHE A 19 -13.11 0.34 -5.04
C PHE A 19 -13.27 1.24 -6.27
N ILE A 20 -12.59 2.40 -6.26
CA ILE A 20 -12.47 3.22 -7.46
C ILE A 20 -11.74 2.42 -8.54
N ASP A 21 -12.34 2.35 -9.72
CA ASP A 21 -11.77 1.72 -10.90
C ASP A 21 -11.48 2.73 -12.03
N GLY A 22 -10.96 2.24 -13.15
CA GLY A 22 -10.62 3.10 -14.28
C GLY A 22 -11.84 3.72 -14.97
N HIS A 23 -13.03 3.11 -14.87
CA HIS A 23 -14.26 3.69 -15.42
C HIS A 23 -14.68 4.92 -14.60
N ASP A 24 -14.57 4.85 -13.28
CA ASP A 24 -14.85 5.99 -12.40
C ASP A 24 -13.97 7.20 -12.75
N LEU A 25 -12.66 6.99 -12.89
CA LEU A 25 -11.74 8.07 -13.25
C LEU A 25 -12.01 8.62 -14.65
N LYS A 26 -12.30 7.74 -15.60
CA LYS A 26 -12.60 8.16 -16.96
C LYS A 26 -13.86 9.04 -17.01
N TYR A 27 -14.93 8.61 -16.35
CA TYR A 27 -16.20 9.31 -16.35
C TYR A 27 -16.12 10.64 -15.58
N ASN A 28 -15.52 10.63 -14.39
CA ASN A 28 -15.53 11.80 -13.50
C ASN A 28 -14.42 12.82 -13.82
N ILE A 29 -13.29 12.39 -14.39
CA ILE A 29 -12.12 13.26 -14.60
C ILE A 29 -11.82 13.42 -16.08
N ILE A 30 -11.46 12.32 -16.76
CA ILE A 30 -10.92 12.39 -18.13
C ILE A 30 -11.93 12.98 -19.12
N ASN A 31 -13.19 12.58 -19.04
CA ASN A 31 -14.24 13.08 -19.94
C ASN A 31 -14.53 14.58 -19.74
N ASN A 32 -14.25 15.12 -18.55
CA ASN A 32 -14.53 16.52 -18.21
C ASN A 32 -13.32 17.43 -18.44
N LEU A 33 -12.11 16.87 -18.48
CA LEU A 33 -10.85 17.60 -18.67
C LEU A 33 -10.26 17.29 -20.05
N LEU A 34 -10.91 17.81 -21.09
CA LEU A 34 -10.58 17.51 -22.50
C LEU A 34 -9.17 17.93 -22.94
N ARG A 35 -8.52 18.85 -22.21
CA ARG A 35 -7.13 19.28 -22.46
C ARG A 35 -6.11 18.55 -21.60
N LEU A 36 -6.53 17.56 -20.81
CA LEU A 36 -5.62 16.83 -19.93
C LEU A 36 -4.73 15.89 -20.75
N ASN A 37 -3.48 16.29 -20.89
CA ASN A 37 -2.47 15.60 -21.69
C ASN A 37 -1.70 14.59 -20.83
N LYS A 38 -1.51 14.94 -19.55
CA LYS A 38 -0.78 14.12 -18.57
C LYS A 38 -1.62 13.95 -17.33
N PHE A 39 -1.90 12.69 -17.02
CA PHE A 39 -2.64 12.30 -15.84
C PHE A 39 -1.86 11.26 -15.06
N VAL A 40 -1.38 11.66 -13.89
CA VAL A 40 -0.74 10.80 -12.89
C VAL A 40 -1.71 10.70 -11.72
N PHE A 41 -1.80 9.53 -11.11
CA PHE A 41 -2.66 9.35 -9.96
C PHE A 41 -2.12 8.32 -8.98
N HIS A 42 -2.49 8.53 -7.72
CA HIS A 42 -2.20 7.70 -6.56
C HIS A 42 -3.49 7.61 -5.74
N ILE A 43 -4.27 6.57 -5.96
CA ILE A 43 -5.61 6.42 -5.40
C ILE A 43 -5.62 5.28 -4.42
N ARG A 44 -6.05 5.57 -3.20
CA ARG A 44 -6.29 4.58 -2.18
C ARG A 44 -7.76 4.60 -1.79
N SER A 45 -8.43 3.49 -2.08
CA SER A 45 -9.83 3.26 -1.73
C SER A 45 -9.91 2.29 -0.56
N ARG A 46 -10.81 2.54 0.38
CA ARG A 46 -11.19 1.58 1.44
C ARG A 46 -12.66 1.25 1.33
N LEU A 47 -13.05 0.02 1.64
CA LEU A 47 -14.46 -0.37 1.67
C LEU A 47 -14.77 -1.22 2.91
N PRO A 48 -15.98 -1.13 3.49
CA PRO A 48 -16.46 -2.11 4.46
C PRO A 48 -16.80 -3.43 3.74
N LEU A 49 -16.51 -4.57 4.40
CA LEU A 49 -16.85 -5.91 3.89
C LEU A 49 -18.22 -6.41 4.35
N ASN A 50 -18.92 -5.63 5.16
CA ASN A 50 -20.28 -5.96 5.55
C ASN A 50 -21.12 -6.05 4.27
N ASP A 51 -21.72 -7.22 4.02
CA ASP A 51 -22.62 -7.50 2.89
C ASP A 51 -21.96 -7.53 1.49
N GLN A 52 -20.63 -7.62 1.41
CA GLN A 52 -19.92 -7.83 0.13
C GLN A 52 -20.03 -9.28 -0.34
N ILE A 53 -20.70 -9.49 -1.47
CA ILE A 53 -20.84 -10.82 -2.10
C ILE A 53 -19.64 -11.15 -3.00
N TYR A 54 -18.98 -10.13 -3.55
CA TYR A 54 -17.88 -10.28 -4.50
C TYR A 54 -16.69 -9.43 -4.09
N LEU A 55 -15.53 -10.06 -3.92
CA LEU A 55 -14.28 -9.39 -3.55
C LEU A 55 -13.43 -9.21 -4.81
N SER A 56 -13.32 -7.97 -5.30
CA SER A 56 -12.44 -7.64 -6.42
C SER A 56 -10.99 -8.02 -6.10
N SER A 57 -10.31 -8.67 -7.04
CA SER A 57 -8.89 -8.97 -6.99
C SER A 57 -8.07 -7.88 -7.72
N ASN A 58 -6.75 -8.02 -7.71
CA ASN A 58 -5.90 -7.19 -8.58
C ASN A 58 -6.23 -7.44 -10.06
N ASP A 59 -6.56 -8.68 -10.42
CA ASP A 59 -6.89 -9.09 -11.79
C ASP A 59 -8.22 -8.50 -12.26
N ASP A 60 -9.12 -8.15 -11.33
CA ASP A 60 -10.36 -7.41 -11.65
C ASP A 60 -10.09 -5.90 -11.76
N CYS A 61 -9.28 -5.36 -10.85
CA CYS A 61 -9.03 -3.92 -10.78
C CYS A 61 -8.16 -3.43 -11.95
N GLN A 62 -7.05 -4.12 -12.24
CA GLN A 62 -6.03 -3.63 -13.17
C GLN A 62 -6.55 -3.43 -14.61
N PRO A 63 -7.34 -4.37 -15.19
CA PRO A 63 -7.84 -4.21 -16.56
C PRO A 63 -8.75 -3.00 -16.77
N SER A 64 -9.46 -2.55 -15.72
CA SER A 64 -10.33 -1.35 -15.81
C SER A 64 -9.54 -0.09 -16.19
N PHE A 65 -8.23 -0.09 -15.95
CA PHE A 65 -7.33 1.01 -16.24
C PHE A 65 -6.59 0.90 -17.58
N ASN A 66 -6.89 -0.11 -18.40
CA ASN A 66 -6.19 -0.31 -19.69
C ASN A 66 -6.40 0.83 -20.70
N SER A 67 -7.44 1.66 -20.51
CA SER A 67 -7.71 2.80 -21.40
C SER A 67 -6.78 4.00 -21.18
N PHE A 68 -5.96 3.99 -20.14
CA PHE A 68 -5.04 5.07 -19.79
C PHE A 68 -3.70 4.87 -20.52
N LYS A 69 -3.50 5.61 -21.61
CA LYS A 69 -2.40 5.39 -22.58
C LYS A 69 -0.99 5.66 -22.04
N ASN A 70 -0.84 6.39 -20.93
CA ASN A 70 0.43 7.04 -20.61
C ASN A 70 1.24 6.39 -19.49
N ASN A 71 0.70 5.45 -18.71
CA ASN A 71 1.42 4.87 -17.58
C ASN A 71 1.14 3.38 -17.43
N LYS A 72 2.16 2.61 -17.04
CA LYS A 72 1.93 1.30 -16.42
C LYS A 72 1.16 1.55 -15.13
N ILE A 73 0.02 0.89 -14.96
CA ILE A 73 -0.82 1.05 -13.77
C ILE A 73 -0.65 -0.18 -12.90
N ILE A 74 -0.42 0.04 -11.61
CA ILE A 74 -0.24 -1.02 -10.62
C ILE A 74 -1.38 -0.93 -9.62
N SER A 75 -2.01 -2.06 -9.32
CA SER A 75 -2.99 -2.23 -8.27
C SER A 75 -2.45 -3.13 -7.15
N CYS A 76 -2.87 -2.86 -5.92
CA CYS A 76 -2.64 -3.72 -4.77
C CYS A 76 -3.92 -3.74 -3.93
N VAL A 77 -4.69 -4.80 -4.09
CA VAL A 77 -5.89 -5.09 -3.31
C VAL A 77 -5.53 -5.94 -2.10
N ASN A 78 -6.07 -5.56 -0.95
CA ASN A 78 -5.95 -6.29 0.30
C ASN A 78 -7.31 -6.35 0.99
N TYR A 79 -7.58 -7.48 1.62
CA TYR A 79 -8.76 -7.68 2.44
C TYR A 79 -8.31 -7.99 3.86
N PHE A 80 -9.01 -7.38 4.81
CA PHE A 80 -8.79 -7.52 6.24
C PHE A 80 -10.06 -8.12 6.87
N PRO A 81 -10.26 -9.46 6.84
CA PRO A 81 -11.50 -10.09 7.29
C PRO A 81 -11.85 -9.76 8.74
N ASP A 82 -10.86 -9.74 9.64
CA ASP A 82 -11.08 -9.47 11.07
C ASP A 82 -11.57 -8.04 11.32
N LEU A 83 -11.10 -7.09 10.51
CA LEU A 83 -11.57 -5.71 10.54
C LEU A 83 -12.83 -5.48 9.70
N LYS A 84 -13.28 -6.49 8.96
CA LYS A 84 -14.34 -6.40 7.95
C LYS A 84 -14.10 -5.23 6.99
N LYS A 85 -12.87 -5.09 6.48
CA LYS A 85 -12.48 -3.99 5.57
C LYS A 85 -11.67 -4.49 4.39
N GLY A 86 -11.84 -3.85 3.23
CA GLY A 86 -10.95 -3.96 2.09
C GLY A 86 -10.18 -2.66 1.86
N GLN A 87 -9.00 -2.75 1.27
CA GLN A 87 -8.33 -1.62 0.63
C GLN A 87 -7.87 -1.98 -0.77
N CYS A 88 -7.87 -0.99 -1.64
CA CYS A 88 -7.22 -1.05 -2.93
C CYS A 88 -6.36 0.20 -3.10
N HIS A 89 -5.08 -0.01 -3.41
CA HIS A 89 -4.19 1.06 -3.83
C HIS A 89 -3.92 0.90 -5.32
N VAL A 90 -4.29 1.88 -6.13
CA VAL A 90 -3.99 1.92 -7.56
C VAL A 90 -3.20 3.17 -7.87
N TYR A 91 -2.15 3.03 -8.66
CA TYR A 91 -1.32 4.17 -9.04
C TYR A 91 -0.69 4.06 -10.43
N SER A 92 -0.39 5.23 -10.98
CA SER A 92 0.47 5.40 -12.15
C SER A 92 1.94 5.14 -11.79
N TYR A 93 2.65 4.37 -12.61
CA TYR A 93 4.09 4.16 -12.51
C TYR A 93 4.87 5.11 -13.45
N PRO A 94 5.98 5.72 -13.01
CA PRO A 94 6.60 5.59 -11.68
C PRO A 94 5.79 6.29 -10.58
N TYR A 95 5.87 5.77 -9.36
CA TYR A 95 5.21 6.37 -8.20
C TYR A 95 5.90 7.69 -7.80
N GLN A 96 5.16 8.80 -7.70
CA GLN A 96 5.76 10.13 -7.47
C GLN A 96 5.49 10.70 -6.07
N ALA A 97 4.53 10.14 -5.31
CA ALA A 97 4.23 10.63 -3.97
C ALA A 97 5.40 10.40 -3.00
N THR A 98 5.51 11.31 -2.01
CA THR A 98 6.52 11.23 -0.95
C THR A 98 6.16 10.28 0.17
N TYR A 99 4.96 9.70 0.16
CA TYR A 99 4.48 8.77 1.19
C TYR A 99 3.87 7.52 0.56
N TYR A 100 3.97 6.39 1.25
CA TYR A 100 3.26 5.15 0.90
C TYR A 100 2.67 4.54 2.16
N THR A 101 1.35 4.44 2.25
CA THR A 101 0.67 4.10 3.51
C THR A 101 0.00 2.73 3.51
N SER A 102 0.05 2.08 4.67
CA SER A 102 -0.56 0.78 4.99
C SER A 102 -0.20 -0.33 4.01
N ILE A 103 1.11 -0.50 3.82
CA ILE A 103 1.68 -1.66 3.15
C ILE A 103 1.43 -2.90 3.99
N THR A 104 1.02 -3.98 3.35
CA THR A 104 0.75 -5.29 3.96
C THR A 104 1.67 -6.34 3.36
N ASN A 105 1.57 -7.59 3.83
CA ASN A 105 2.32 -8.73 3.30
C ASN A 105 2.17 -8.94 1.77
N ASN A 106 1.05 -8.52 1.17
CA ASN A 106 0.80 -8.69 -0.27
C ASN A 106 1.44 -7.60 -1.13
N PHE A 107 2.28 -6.74 -0.55
CA PHE A 107 3.00 -5.72 -1.29
C PHE A 107 3.81 -6.33 -2.45
N PRO A 108 3.63 -5.90 -3.70
CA PRO A 108 4.26 -6.55 -4.85
C PRO A 108 5.75 -6.24 -5.02
N SER A 109 6.39 -5.51 -4.09
CA SER A 109 7.72 -4.90 -4.27
C SER A 109 7.70 -3.75 -5.30
N GLY A 110 8.85 -3.14 -5.52
CA GLY A 110 9.07 -2.13 -6.57
C GLY A 110 10.24 -1.23 -6.25
N SER A 111 10.40 -0.13 -6.98
CA SER A 111 11.37 0.92 -6.65
C SER A 111 10.66 2.25 -6.51
N PHE A 112 10.64 2.78 -5.29
CA PHE A 112 9.88 3.96 -4.91
C PHE A 112 10.84 5.05 -4.41
N LYS A 113 11.66 5.58 -5.33
CA LYS A 113 12.74 6.54 -5.02
C LYS A 113 12.22 7.90 -4.51
N SER A 114 10.98 8.26 -4.79
CA SER A 114 10.31 9.48 -4.34
C SER A 114 9.80 9.39 -2.89
N VAL A 115 9.52 8.19 -2.41
CA VAL A 115 8.91 7.95 -1.09
C VAL A 115 9.93 8.19 0.01
N ARG A 116 9.50 8.90 1.05
CA ARG A 116 10.23 9.25 2.27
C ARG A 116 9.52 8.71 3.51
N GLU A 117 8.20 8.62 3.47
CA GLU A 117 7.40 8.13 4.59
C GLU A 117 6.67 6.83 4.21
N VAL A 118 6.88 5.78 4.98
CA VAL A 118 6.19 4.50 4.79
C VAL A 118 5.41 4.16 6.03
N SER A 119 4.18 3.66 5.85
CA SER A 119 3.51 2.94 6.93
C SER A 119 3.18 1.50 6.56
N LEU A 120 3.44 0.61 7.50
CA LEU A 120 3.17 -0.82 7.43
C LEU A 120 1.95 -1.12 8.29
N TYR A 121 1.08 -1.99 7.81
CA TYR A 121 -0.11 -2.44 8.52
C TYR A 121 -0.07 -3.95 8.64
N ASP A 122 0.13 -4.42 9.87
CA ASP A 122 0.22 -5.82 10.22
C ASP A 122 -1.18 -6.41 10.51
N GLU A 123 -1.66 -7.24 9.59
CA GLU A 123 -2.75 -8.19 9.88
C GLU A 123 -2.23 -9.58 10.23
N ARG A 124 -1.10 -9.97 9.61
CA ARG A 124 -0.39 -11.22 9.85
C ARG A 124 1.08 -10.87 10.08
N PRO A 125 1.74 -11.52 11.06
CA PRO A 125 3.10 -11.18 11.41
C PRO A 125 4.02 -10.98 10.19
N PHE A 126 4.76 -9.89 10.17
CA PHE A 126 5.77 -9.61 9.17
C PHE A 126 7.01 -10.45 9.45
N GLU A 127 7.41 -11.25 8.46
CA GLU A 127 8.67 -11.98 8.50
C GLU A 127 9.85 -11.05 8.18
N HIS A 128 11.06 -11.46 8.56
CA HIS A 128 12.29 -10.72 8.28
C HIS A 128 12.46 -10.34 6.79
N ASP A 129 12.14 -11.28 5.90
CA ASP A 129 12.21 -11.05 4.44
C ASP A 129 11.30 -9.91 3.97
N PHE A 130 10.19 -9.66 4.68
CA PHE A 130 9.33 -8.52 4.40
C PHE A 130 10.04 -7.21 4.69
N PHE A 131 10.72 -7.08 5.82
CA PHE A 131 11.49 -5.87 6.17
C PHE A 131 12.61 -5.61 5.15
N MET A 132 13.35 -6.65 4.73
CA MET A 132 14.33 -6.55 3.66
C MET A 132 13.71 -6.07 2.34
N LYS A 133 12.51 -6.57 2.00
CA LYS A 133 11.77 -6.15 0.80
C LYS A 133 11.35 -4.67 0.90
N ILE A 134 10.95 -4.19 2.08
CA ILE A 134 10.66 -2.78 2.33
C ILE A 134 11.93 -1.94 2.15
N ALA A 135 13.06 -2.32 2.76
CA ALA A 135 14.33 -1.58 2.65
C ALA A 135 14.77 -1.42 1.18
N LYS A 136 14.69 -2.51 0.40
CA LYS A 136 15.02 -2.50 -1.04
C LYS A 136 14.04 -1.64 -1.85
N SER A 137 12.76 -1.64 -1.49
CA SER A 137 11.74 -0.92 -2.25
C SER A 137 11.76 0.58 -2.01
N PHE A 138 12.18 1.01 -0.81
CA PHE A 138 12.16 2.39 -0.36
C PHE A 138 13.57 2.86 0.07
N PRO A 139 14.53 2.98 -0.87
CA PRO A 139 15.94 3.18 -0.56
C PRO A 139 16.25 4.53 0.09
N PHE A 140 15.33 5.50 0.05
CA PHE A 140 15.48 6.84 0.64
C PHE A 140 14.44 7.10 1.74
N MET A 141 13.85 6.05 2.31
CA MET A 141 12.88 6.16 3.38
C MET A 141 13.50 6.83 4.61
N GLN A 142 12.84 7.86 5.12
CA GLN A 142 13.24 8.64 6.30
C GLN A 142 12.36 8.34 7.51
N LYS A 143 11.10 7.94 7.28
CA LYS A 143 10.16 7.61 8.33
C LYS A 143 9.48 6.28 8.03
N LEU A 144 9.49 5.40 9.03
CA LEU A 144 8.77 4.14 9.01
C LEU A 144 7.81 4.11 10.19
N THR A 145 6.52 3.88 9.92
CA THR A 145 5.52 3.65 10.96
C THR A 145 4.96 2.24 10.83
N LEU A 146 5.02 1.47 11.91
CA LEU A 146 4.45 0.13 11.99
C LEU A 146 3.20 0.16 12.86
N TYR A 147 2.09 -0.34 12.32
CA TYR A 147 0.83 -0.50 13.04
C TYR A 147 0.51 -1.99 13.17
N ASN A 148 0.36 -2.51 14.39
CA ASN A 148 0.05 -3.91 14.64
C ASN A 148 -1.10 -4.12 15.63
N ARG A 149 -2.33 -4.00 15.15
CA ARG A 149 -3.50 -4.10 16.03
C ARG A 149 -3.89 -5.54 16.38
N THR A 150 -3.45 -6.54 15.59
CA THR A 150 -4.06 -7.89 15.58
C THR A 150 -3.08 -9.07 15.71
N ALA A 151 -1.77 -8.92 15.52
CA ALA A 151 -0.85 -10.08 15.57
C ALA A 151 -0.72 -10.72 16.97
N ARG A 152 -1.29 -10.10 18.01
CA ARG A 152 -1.39 -10.60 19.39
C ARG A 152 -1.93 -12.03 19.51
N LYS A 153 -2.78 -12.51 18.60
CA LYS A 153 -3.44 -13.82 18.75
C LYS A 153 -2.68 -15.00 18.14
N ASN A 154 -1.86 -14.79 17.11
CA ASN A 154 -1.34 -15.91 16.33
C ASN A 154 0.07 -16.37 16.77
N LYS A 155 0.91 -15.48 17.32
CA LYS A 155 2.26 -15.88 17.76
C LYS A 155 2.30 -16.69 19.06
N LEU A 156 1.30 -16.57 19.93
CA LEU A 156 1.24 -17.34 21.18
C LEU A 156 1.00 -18.85 20.93
N ASP A 157 0.39 -19.21 19.79
CA ASP A 157 0.09 -20.61 19.46
C ASP A 157 1.21 -21.30 18.65
N GLU A 158 2.17 -20.54 18.10
CA GLU A 158 3.27 -21.06 17.28
C GLU A 158 4.65 -21.04 17.97
N GLN A 159 4.75 -20.59 19.22
CA GLN A 159 5.99 -20.61 20.03
C GLN A 159 6.40 -22.01 20.52
N SER A 160 6.32 -23.00 19.64
CA SER A 160 7.08 -24.24 19.77
C SER A 160 7.59 -24.69 18.40
N LYS A 161 8.66 -24.05 17.92
CA LYS A 161 9.82 -24.68 17.25
C LYS A 161 10.70 -23.64 16.56
N ASP A 162 12.01 -23.90 16.64
CA ASP A 162 13.14 -23.28 15.93
C ASP A 162 13.74 -21.98 16.47
N ASP A 163 14.52 -22.16 17.54
CA ASP A 163 15.98 -21.92 17.58
C ASP A 163 16.60 -20.91 16.58
N ASN A 164 17.18 -19.85 17.14
CA ASN A 164 18.50 -19.31 16.78
C ASN A 164 18.80 -19.09 15.29
N ARG A 165 17.92 -18.41 14.55
CA ARG A 165 18.37 -17.72 13.34
C ARG A 165 18.88 -16.35 13.74
N HIS A 166 20.21 -16.19 13.77
CA HIS A 166 20.86 -14.88 13.70
C HIS A 166 20.48 -14.23 12.37
N LEU A 167 19.30 -13.61 12.32
CA LEU A 167 18.87 -12.81 11.19
C LEU A 167 19.71 -11.54 11.18
N SER A 168 20.32 -11.23 10.03
CA SER A 168 21.06 -9.99 9.85
C SER A 168 20.13 -8.81 10.02
N ILE A 169 20.53 -7.78 10.76
CA ILE A 169 19.74 -6.56 10.94
C ILE A 169 19.41 -5.96 9.57
N THR A 170 18.15 -5.58 9.35
CA THR A 170 17.78 -4.90 8.10
C THR A 170 18.25 -3.45 8.15
N GLU A 171 19.20 -3.09 7.29
CA GLU A 171 19.70 -1.72 7.23
C GLU A 171 18.73 -0.77 6.51
N TYR A 172 18.46 0.38 7.14
CA TYR A 172 17.72 1.50 6.55
C TYR A 172 18.58 2.77 6.58
N PRO A 173 19.43 3.02 5.56
CA PRO A 173 20.49 4.02 5.64
C PRO A 173 20.03 5.47 5.88
N TYR A 174 18.78 5.79 5.55
CA TYR A 174 18.22 7.14 5.65
C TYR A 174 17.12 7.25 6.72
N LEU A 175 16.81 6.16 7.44
CA LEU A 175 15.76 6.15 8.44
C LEU A 175 16.18 7.03 9.62
N THR A 176 15.39 8.06 9.89
CA THR A 176 15.60 9.00 11.00
C THR A 176 14.48 8.92 12.02
N HIS A 177 13.33 8.35 11.65
CA HIS A 177 12.15 8.24 12.49
C HIS A 177 11.53 6.85 12.36
N LEU A 178 11.56 6.08 13.44
CA LEU A 178 10.83 4.83 13.58
C LEU A 178 9.67 5.05 14.56
N ASN A 179 8.44 4.81 14.13
CA ASN A 179 7.28 4.81 15.00
C ASN A 179 6.67 3.40 15.07
N LEU A 180 6.53 2.89 16.28
CA LEU A 180 6.01 1.56 16.56
C LEU A 180 4.69 1.72 17.32
N ASP A 181 3.60 1.91 16.58
CA ASP A 181 2.28 2.12 17.17
C ASP A 181 1.61 0.76 17.43
N ASP A 182 1.24 0.51 18.69
CA ASP A 182 0.64 -0.76 19.15
C ASP A 182 1.42 -2.01 18.68
N SER A 183 2.74 -1.89 18.50
CA SER A 183 3.57 -2.95 17.91
C SER A 183 4.11 -3.96 18.93
N HIS A 184 4.31 -5.20 18.50
CA HIS A 184 4.93 -6.25 19.32
C HIS A 184 6.45 -6.04 19.39
N ASP A 185 7.05 -6.37 20.53
CA ASP A 185 8.47 -6.15 20.81
C ASP A 185 9.39 -6.89 19.83
N ASP A 186 9.00 -8.07 19.34
CA ASP A 186 9.71 -8.81 18.27
C ASP A 186 10.04 -7.99 17.01
N TYR A 187 9.27 -6.95 16.71
CA TYR A 187 9.59 -6.08 15.58
C TYR A 187 10.72 -5.10 15.87
N VAL A 188 10.94 -4.77 17.14
CA VAL A 188 12.09 -3.97 17.56
C VAL A 188 13.39 -4.69 17.20
N GLU A 189 13.44 -6.02 17.37
CA GLU A 189 14.60 -6.85 17.04
C GLU A 189 14.98 -6.81 15.54
N GLN A 190 14.06 -6.41 14.65
CA GLN A 190 14.37 -6.25 13.23
C GLN A 190 15.20 -5.00 12.93
N PHE A 191 15.31 -4.08 13.90
CA PHE A 191 15.99 -2.79 13.80
C PHE A 191 17.16 -2.61 14.79
N LEU A 192 17.40 -3.57 15.70
CA LEU A 192 18.47 -3.56 16.71
C LEU A 192 19.56 -4.56 16.35
#